data_AF-A0A356PDU7-F1
#
_entry.id   AF-A0A356PDU7-F1
#
_cell.length_a   1.000
_cell.length_b   1.000
_cell.length_c   1.000
_cell.angle_alpha   90.00
_cell.angle_beta   90.00
_cell.angle_gamma   90.00
#
_symmetry.space_group_name_H-M   'P 1'
#
loop_
_entity.id
_entity.type
_entity.pdbx_description
1 polymer ?
#
loop_
_entity_poly.entity_id
_entity_poly.type
_entity_poly.pdbx_seq_one_letter_code
_entity_poly.pdbx_strand_id
1 'polypeptide(L)'
;MLFKGLQASIGRKFLGAFGDEGIRYETLDLLIRAGLGEFMKNYPELCPSFTQLVREILVELKFRLGEETTEDDERKVLNEGATPQYCGEASFRDLSPIMQSRLQELMTDLAISEGTLVFVYGTLMTGRANHDYFLKNASLMGEGRLFGFALYELGSYPGIKPKKKAMVLGELYIVDQRTLERLDRLEGNGTLYDRVDVEVLGHPSHTYMAQTYVYKGRIKADNFVPMKDQPWGKLKETDFVWYACYGSNLSRERFIK
;
A
#
# COMPACT_ATOMS: atom_id res chain seq x y z
N MET A 1 29.57 9.70 8.78
CA MET A 1 28.55 9.97 9.81
C MET A 1 27.17 10.21 9.21
N LEU A 2 27.04 11.05 8.17
CA LEU A 2 25.76 11.38 7.53
C LEU A 2 24.94 10.15 7.08
N PHE A 3 25.55 9.17 6.39
CA PHE A 3 24.87 7.94 5.95
C PHE A 3 24.14 7.21 7.09
N LYS A 4 24.82 6.98 8.22
CA LYS A 4 24.23 6.27 9.38
C LYS A 4 23.08 7.06 9.99
N GLY A 5 23.17 8.39 10.01
CA GLY A 5 22.09 9.27 10.48
C GLY A 5 20.86 9.21 9.57
N LEU A 6 21.07 9.30 8.25
CA LEU A 6 19.98 9.14 7.27
C LEU A 6 19.33 7.76 7.38
N GLN A 7 20.14 6.69 7.48
CA GLN A 7 19.62 5.34 7.61
C GLN A 7 18.80 5.15 8.89
N ALA A 8 19.21 5.76 10.01
CA ALA A 8 18.44 5.73 11.25
C ALA A 8 17.10 6.48 11.16
N SER A 9 17.02 7.52 10.32
CA SER A 9 15.81 8.34 10.17
C SER A 9 14.66 7.65 9.41
N ILE A 10 14.96 6.57 8.68
CA ILE A 10 14.01 5.86 7.80
C ILE A 10 12.96 5.07 8.59
N GLY A 11 13.28 4.63 9.82
CA GLY A 11 12.58 3.54 10.50
C GLY A 11 11.07 3.73 10.73
N ARG A 12 10.58 4.96 10.81
CA ARG A 12 9.15 5.27 10.97
C ARG A 12 8.53 5.99 9.77
N LYS A 13 9.22 6.06 8.62
CA LYS A 13 8.76 6.85 7.46
C LYS A 13 8.39 8.29 7.83
N PHE A 14 9.20 8.90 8.70
CA PHE A 14 9.00 10.22 9.33
C PHE A 14 7.73 10.39 10.17
N LEU A 15 6.99 9.32 10.44
CA LEU A 15 5.81 9.37 11.31
C LEU A 15 6.21 9.49 12.79
N GLY A 16 5.35 10.18 13.54
CA GLY A 16 5.45 10.31 14.98
C GLY A 16 5.19 9.03 15.77
N ALA A 17 5.05 9.14 17.09
CA ALA A 17 4.52 8.05 17.90
C ALA A 17 3.06 7.79 17.50
N PHE A 18 2.63 6.52 17.49
CA PHE A 18 1.31 6.13 16.98
C PHE A 18 1.03 6.65 15.56
N GLY A 19 2.12 6.81 14.80
CA GLY A 19 2.32 7.52 13.56
C GLY A 19 1.34 8.64 13.19
N ASP A 20 1.32 9.61 14.11
CA ASP A 20 1.04 11.01 13.83
C ASP A 20 1.73 11.51 12.53
N GLU A 21 0.92 11.98 11.58
CA GLU A 21 1.36 12.58 10.31
C GLU A 21 1.84 14.03 10.46
N GLY A 22 1.45 14.75 11.53
CA GLY A 22 1.92 16.12 11.79
C GLY A 22 3.44 16.18 11.86
N ILE A 23 4.05 15.25 12.60
CA ILE A 23 5.50 15.11 12.70
C ILE A 23 6.15 14.80 11.33
N ARG A 24 5.47 14.06 10.45
CA ARG A 24 5.97 13.78 9.09
C ARG A 24 6.10 15.07 8.30
N TYR A 25 5.07 15.92 8.34
CA TYR A 25 5.10 17.19 7.62
C TYR A 25 6.15 18.16 8.18
N GLU A 26 6.27 18.28 9.50
CA GLU A 26 7.33 19.09 10.14
C GLU A 26 8.72 18.60 9.75
N THR A 27 8.93 17.28 9.75
CA THR A 27 10.20 16.66 9.35
C THR A 27 10.52 16.95 7.88
N LEU A 28 9.53 16.83 6.99
CA LEU A 28 9.69 17.16 5.58
C LEU A 28 10.01 18.64 5.38
N ASP A 29 9.33 19.56 6.06
CA ASP A 29 9.61 21.00 5.94
C ASP A 29 11.06 21.31 6.35
N LEU A 30 11.50 20.71 7.47
CA LEU A 30 12.87 20.84 7.95
C LEU A 30 13.88 20.32 6.91
N LEU A 31 13.64 19.13 6.34
CA LEU A 31 14.53 18.53 5.35
C LEU A 31 14.56 19.37 4.05
N ILE A 32 13.41 19.86 3.59
CA ILE A 32 13.31 20.72 2.40
C ILE A 32 14.16 21.98 2.61
N ARG A 33 13.99 22.66 3.75
CA ARG A 33 14.79 23.85 4.10
C ARG A 33 16.28 23.53 4.21
N ALA A 34 16.64 22.31 4.60
CA ALA A 34 18.02 21.85 4.69
C ALA A 34 18.62 21.41 3.34
N GLY A 35 17.89 21.55 2.22
CA GLY A 35 18.41 21.24 0.88
C GLY A 35 18.11 19.82 0.39
N LEU A 36 17.01 19.20 0.86
CA LEU A 36 16.60 17.86 0.42
C LEU A 36 16.53 17.70 -1.11
N GLY A 37 16.03 18.71 -1.82
CA GLY A 37 15.93 18.69 -3.28
C GLY A 37 17.30 18.58 -3.96
N GLU A 38 18.27 19.42 -3.56
CA GLU A 38 19.64 19.36 -4.07
C GLU A 38 20.33 18.05 -3.69
N PHE A 39 20.13 17.58 -2.47
CA PHE A 39 20.66 16.31 -2.00
C PHE A 39 20.21 15.14 -2.89
N MET A 40 18.91 15.05 -3.16
CA MET A 40 18.34 13.97 -3.98
C MET A 40 18.76 14.04 -5.44
N LYS A 41 19.03 15.25 -5.98
CA LYS A 41 19.53 15.44 -7.35
C LYS A 41 21.01 15.08 -7.48
N ASN A 42 21.83 15.54 -6.55
CA ASN A 42 23.28 15.46 -6.67
C ASN A 42 23.89 14.20 -6.04
N TYR A 43 23.22 13.62 -5.04
CA TYR A 43 23.75 12.49 -4.25
C TYR A 43 22.71 11.38 -3.99
N PRO A 44 21.94 10.93 -4.99
CA PRO A 44 20.87 9.94 -4.79
C PRO A 44 21.39 8.61 -4.20
N GLU A 45 22.61 8.22 -4.57
CA GLU A 45 23.26 6.97 -4.17
C GLU A 45 23.95 7.03 -2.80
N LEU A 46 24.02 8.22 -2.15
CA LEU A 46 24.66 8.32 -0.84
C LEU A 46 23.89 7.49 0.20
N CYS A 47 22.55 7.51 0.15
CA CYS A 47 21.69 6.66 0.97
C CYS A 47 20.45 6.25 0.16
N PRO A 48 20.53 5.20 -0.67
CA PRO A 48 19.45 4.83 -1.60
C PRO A 48 18.12 4.56 -0.90
N SER A 49 18.15 3.95 0.29
CA SER A 49 16.96 3.67 1.09
C SER A 49 16.27 4.95 1.58
N PHE A 50 17.04 6.00 1.90
CA PHE A 50 16.48 7.30 2.29
C PHE A 50 15.88 8.01 1.08
N THR A 51 16.63 8.08 -0.02
CA THR A 51 16.15 8.67 -1.29
C THR A 51 14.86 8.01 -1.75
N GLN A 52 14.78 6.68 -1.65
CA GLN A 52 13.61 5.90 -2.01
C GLN A 52 12.42 6.21 -1.08
N LEU A 53 12.63 6.22 0.24
CA LEU A 53 11.59 6.59 1.20
C LEU A 53 11.01 7.97 0.92
N VAL A 54 11.86 8.97 0.66
CA VAL A 54 11.38 10.32 0.36
C VAL A 54 10.55 10.33 -0.92
N ARG A 55 10.97 9.61 -1.97
CA ARG A 55 10.18 9.49 -3.20
C ARG A 55 8.82 8.83 -2.95
N GLU A 56 8.77 7.76 -2.16
CA GLU A 56 7.52 7.10 -1.76
C GLU A 56 6.54 8.06 -1.09
N ILE A 57 7.03 8.84 -0.12
CA ILE A 57 6.22 9.83 0.59
C ILE A 57 5.74 10.91 -0.37
N LEU A 58 6.60 11.42 -1.26
CA LEU A 58 6.21 12.46 -2.22
C LEU A 58 5.17 11.95 -3.23
N VAL A 59 5.29 10.71 -3.71
CA VAL A 59 4.29 10.09 -4.59
C VAL A 59 2.95 9.93 -3.86
N GLU A 60 2.97 9.48 -2.61
CA GLU A 60 1.79 9.37 -1.75
C GLU A 60 1.09 10.72 -1.56
N LEU A 61 1.87 11.76 -1.20
CA LEU A 61 1.34 13.11 -1.01
C LEU A 61 0.78 13.70 -2.32
N LYS A 62 1.46 13.48 -3.45
CA LYS A 62 0.98 13.92 -4.77
C LYS A 62 -0.33 13.25 -5.16
N PHE A 63 -0.48 11.96 -4.84
CA PHE A 63 -1.73 11.22 -5.07
C PHE A 63 -2.88 11.78 -4.23
N ARG A 64 -2.68 11.95 -2.92
CA ARG A 64 -3.70 12.51 -2.01
C ARG A 64 -4.15 13.92 -2.43
N LEU A 65 -3.21 14.74 -2.90
CA LEU A 65 -3.49 16.07 -3.46
C LEU A 65 -4.44 16.05 -4.66
N GLY A 66 -4.31 15.05 -5.55
CA GLY A 66 -5.17 14.91 -6.72
C GLY A 66 -6.60 14.55 -6.35
N GLU A 67 -6.78 13.55 -5.48
CA GLU A 67 -8.11 13.07 -5.04
C GLU A 67 -8.92 14.18 -4.36
N GLU A 68 -8.32 14.93 -3.43
CA GLU A 68 -9.03 15.99 -2.71
C GLU A 68 -9.53 17.13 -3.63
N THR A 69 -8.91 17.36 -4.80
CA THR A 69 -9.37 18.38 -5.77
C THR A 69 -10.59 17.94 -6.60
N THR A 70 -10.93 16.65 -6.58
CA THR A 70 -12.04 16.08 -7.35
C THR A 70 -13.34 15.89 -6.55
N GLU A 71 -13.35 16.26 -5.26
CA GLU A 71 -14.55 16.17 -4.43
C GLU A 71 -15.55 17.30 -4.70
N ASP A 72 -16.47 17.04 -5.64
CA ASP A 72 -17.85 17.50 -5.55
C ASP A 72 -18.59 16.72 -4.43
N ASP A 73 -18.74 17.37 -3.28
CA ASP A 73 -19.81 17.39 -2.27
C ASP A 73 -20.69 16.17 -1.83
N GLU A 74 -20.67 14.95 -2.39
CA GLU A 74 -21.78 13.98 -2.09
C GLU A 74 -21.44 12.54 -1.62
N ARG A 75 -20.26 12.26 -1.05
CA ARG A 75 -19.98 10.89 -0.52
C ARG A 75 -19.50 10.83 0.93
N LYS A 76 -20.25 11.47 1.85
CA LYS A 76 -20.26 11.07 3.27
C LYS A 76 -21.15 9.83 3.45
N VAL A 77 -20.60 8.64 3.30
CA VAL A 77 -21.23 7.44 3.86
C VAL A 77 -20.90 7.39 5.35
N LEU A 78 -21.90 7.73 6.16
CA LEU A 78 -21.96 7.53 7.61
C LEU A 78 -21.45 6.13 7.98
N ASN A 79 -20.60 6.01 9.00
CA ASN A 79 -20.58 4.84 9.88
C ASN A 79 -19.91 5.18 11.22
N GLU A 80 -20.75 5.46 12.21
CA GLU A 80 -20.44 5.44 13.64
C GLU A 80 -20.14 3.98 14.04
N GLY A 81 -19.02 3.73 14.73
CA GLY A 81 -18.82 2.47 15.45
C GLY A 81 -17.47 1.77 15.30
N ALA A 82 -16.54 2.26 14.48
CA ALA A 82 -15.16 1.80 14.53
C ALA A 82 -14.40 2.61 15.59
N THR A 83 -13.87 1.94 16.60
CA THR A 83 -12.89 2.55 17.50
C THR A 83 -11.71 3.03 16.65
N PRO A 84 -11.37 4.33 16.68
CA PRO A 84 -10.34 4.87 15.80
C PRO A 84 -8.98 4.45 16.34
N GLN A 85 -8.46 3.33 15.87
CA GLN A 85 -7.04 3.16 15.85
C GLN A 85 -6.59 3.56 14.45
N TYR A 86 -6.14 4.82 14.38
CA TYR A 86 -5.56 5.52 13.24
C TYR A 86 -6.51 6.34 12.35
N CYS A 87 -6.73 7.59 12.75
CA CYS A 87 -7.10 8.69 11.85
C CYS A 87 -5.92 9.68 11.87
N GLY A 88 -5.11 9.71 10.82
CA GLY A 88 -4.27 10.87 10.56
C GLY A 88 -5.17 11.98 10.03
N GLU A 89 -5.74 12.79 10.93
CA GLU A 89 -6.64 13.91 10.58
C GLU A 89 -5.89 15.13 10.01
N ALA A 90 -4.56 15.09 9.91
CA ALA A 90 -3.81 16.18 9.27
C ALA A 90 -3.91 16.06 7.75
N SER A 91 -4.93 16.67 7.15
CA SER A 91 -5.01 16.81 5.69
C SER A 91 -3.88 17.70 5.21
N PHE A 92 -3.39 17.45 3.99
CA PHE A 92 -2.44 18.33 3.33
C PHE A 92 -2.95 19.79 3.26
N ARG A 93 -4.28 20.00 3.23
CA ARG A 93 -4.92 21.32 3.28
C ARG A 93 -4.71 22.05 4.60
N ASP A 94 -4.46 21.33 5.68
CA ASP A 94 -4.15 21.92 6.99
C ASP A 94 -2.70 22.41 7.06
N LEU A 95 -1.86 22.08 6.06
CA LEU A 95 -0.51 22.62 5.94
C LEU A 95 -0.53 24.10 5.57
N SER A 96 0.40 24.85 6.14
CA SER A 96 0.56 26.27 5.77
C SER A 96 0.78 26.43 4.25
N PRO A 97 0.27 27.49 3.60
CA PRO A 97 0.44 27.72 2.16
C PRO A 97 1.91 27.70 1.71
N ILE A 98 2.82 28.17 2.59
CA ILE A 98 4.26 28.16 2.34
C ILE A 98 4.79 26.72 2.19
N MET A 99 4.33 25.80 3.06
CA MET A 99 4.73 24.40 3.00
C MET A 99 4.18 23.71 1.76
N GLN A 100 2.93 24.00 1.39
CA GLN A 100 2.32 23.48 0.16
C GLN A 100 3.12 23.89 -1.08
N SER A 101 3.48 25.18 -1.20
CA SER A 101 4.30 25.69 -2.31
C SER A 101 5.65 24.95 -2.38
N ARG A 102 6.33 24.79 -1.24
CA ARG A 102 7.62 24.08 -1.18
C ARG A 102 7.53 22.62 -1.60
N LEU A 103 6.49 21.91 -1.16
CA LEU A 103 6.26 20.53 -1.55
C LEU A 103 5.99 20.43 -3.05
N GLN A 104 5.18 21.34 -3.60
CA GLN A 104 4.86 21.36 -5.03
C GLN A 104 6.09 21.68 -5.89
N GLU A 105 6.91 22.65 -5.47
CA GLU A 105 8.21 22.94 -6.07
C GLU A 105 9.13 21.72 -6.03
N LEU A 106 9.29 21.08 -4.87
CA LEU A 106 10.13 19.88 -4.71
C LEU A 106 9.66 18.73 -5.60
N MET A 107 8.36 18.45 -5.63
CA MET A 107 7.78 17.39 -6.46
C MET A 107 8.03 17.63 -7.95
N THR A 108 7.91 18.89 -8.39
CA THR A 108 8.19 19.29 -9.77
C THR A 108 9.67 19.11 -10.09
N ASP A 109 10.53 19.60 -9.21
CA ASP A 109 11.98 19.56 -9.33
C ASP A 109 12.56 18.14 -9.38
N LEU A 110 11.94 17.20 -8.67
CA LEU A 110 12.34 15.80 -8.62
C LEU A 110 11.61 14.93 -9.66
N ALA A 111 10.79 15.55 -10.52
CA ALA A 111 9.95 14.91 -11.52
C ALA A 111 9.13 13.75 -10.92
N ILE A 112 8.51 13.98 -9.77
CA ILE A 112 7.65 12.99 -9.10
C ILE A 112 6.42 12.75 -9.99
N SER A 113 6.27 11.54 -10.53
CA SER A 113 5.11 11.16 -11.33
C SER A 113 3.86 11.09 -10.48
N GLU A 114 2.70 11.20 -11.10
CA GLU A 114 1.46 10.81 -10.43
C GLU A 114 1.54 9.34 -10.03
N GLY A 115 1.06 9.04 -8.83
CA GLY A 115 0.92 7.68 -8.36
C GLY A 115 -0.37 7.09 -8.92
N THR A 116 -0.34 5.82 -9.28
CA THR A 116 -1.54 5.05 -9.57
C THR A 116 -1.87 4.19 -8.36
N LEU A 117 -3.12 4.23 -7.91
CA LEU A 117 -3.58 3.36 -6.84
C LEU A 117 -3.88 1.98 -7.41
N VAL A 118 -3.29 0.94 -6.84
CA VAL A 118 -3.43 -0.46 -7.26
C VAL A 118 -3.91 -1.32 -6.10
N PHE A 119 -4.99 -2.05 -6.32
CA PHE A 119 -5.51 -3.06 -5.40
C PHE A 119 -4.95 -4.44 -5.73
N VAL A 120 -4.22 -5.03 -4.77
CA VAL A 120 -3.63 -6.37 -4.87
C VAL A 120 -4.28 -7.33 -3.88
N TYR A 121 -4.48 -8.57 -4.30
CA TYR A 121 -5.26 -9.57 -3.55
C TYR A 121 -4.59 -10.95 -3.50
N GLY A 122 -3.31 -11.03 -3.86
CA GLY A 122 -2.63 -12.29 -4.14
C GLY A 122 -1.13 -12.29 -3.88
N THR A 123 -0.36 -12.80 -4.84
CA THR A 123 1.10 -13.00 -4.74
C THR A 123 1.91 -11.72 -4.49
N LEU A 124 1.30 -10.57 -4.73
CA LEU A 124 1.84 -9.23 -4.52
C LEU A 124 1.58 -8.66 -3.11
N MET A 125 0.69 -9.27 -2.32
CA MET A 125 0.41 -8.81 -0.95
C MET A 125 1.62 -8.96 -0.03
N THR A 126 1.66 -8.17 1.05
CA THR A 126 2.73 -8.20 2.05
C THR A 126 3.04 -9.63 2.51
N GLY A 127 4.31 -10.01 2.51
CA GLY A 127 4.77 -11.35 2.93
C GLY A 127 4.52 -12.47 1.89
N ARG A 128 4.13 -12.14 0.67
CA ARG A 128 3.97 -13.10 -0.45
C ARG A 128 5.12 -13.02 -1.45
N ALA A 129 5.25 -14.07 -2.26
CA ALA A 129 6.44 -14.34 -3.07
C ALA A 129 6.86 -13.19 -4.02
N ASN A 130 5.91 -12.41 -4.56
CA ASN A 130 6.21 -11.34 -5.51
C ASN A 130 6.32 -9.97 -4.83
N HIS A 131 5.94 -9.81 -3.56
CA HIS A 131 5.90 -8.51 -2.89
C HIS A 131 7.29 -7.84 -2.85
N ASP A 132 8.30 -8.55 -2.35
CA ASP A 132 9.63 -7.98 -2.14
C ASP A 132 10.32 -7.52 -3.43
N TYR A 133 9.97 -8.11 -4.56
CA TYR A 133 10.57 -7.78 -5.84
C TYR A 133 9.86 -6.60 -6.53
N PHE A 134 8.55 -6.50 -6.38
CA PHE A 134 7.71 -5.55 -7.13
C PHE A 134 7.20 -4.38 -6.30
N LEU A 135 6.82 -4.60 -5.04
CA LEU A 135 6.08 -3.62 -4.22
C LEU A 135 6.77 -3.22 -2.91
N LYS A 136 7.95 -3.78 -2.56
CA LYS A 136 8.68 -3.39 -1.34
C LYS A 136 8.91 -1.88 -1.16
N ASN A 137 8.97 -1.17 -2.28
CA ASN A 137 9.29 0.25 -2.39
C ASN A 137 8.06 1.06 -2.82
N ALA A 138 6.87 0.46 -2.79
CA ALA A 138 5.62 1.13 -3.09
C ALA A 138 4.96 1.61 -1.79
N SER A 139 4.18 2.68 -1.86
CA SER A 139 3.51 3.24 -0.69
C SER A 139 2.24 2.44 -0.38
N LEU A 140 2.29 1.61 0.66
CA LEU A 140 1.12 0.91 1.19
C LEU A 140 0.16 1.91 1.83
N MET A 141 -1.05 2.04 1.28
CA MET A 141 -2.14 2.83 1.85
C MET A 141 -2.89 2.06 2.94
N GLY A 142 -2.87 0.72 2.88
CA GLY A 142 -3.47 -0.14 3.90
C GLY A 142 -4.32 -1.26 3.30
N GLU A 143 -5.16 -1.85 4.14
CA GLU A 143 -6.09 -2.91 3.73
C GLU A 143 -7.24 -2.34 2.88
N GLY A 144 -7.67 -3.13 1.89
CA GLY A 144 -8.78 -2.80 1.00
C GLY A 144 -9.79 -3.93 0.88
N ARG A 145 -11.04 -3.55 0.63
CA ARG A 145 -12.17 -4.47 0.39
C ARG A 145 -12.80 -4.15 -0.95
N LEU A 146 -12.73 -5.10 -1.88
CA LEU A 146 -13.31 -5.00 -3.21
C LEU A 146 -14.63 -5.78 -3.27
N PHE A 147 -15.75 -5.08 -3.49
CA PHE A 147 -17.08 -5.68 -3.59
C PHE A 147 -17.44 -6.07 -5.03
N GLY A 148 -18.29 -7.08 -5.19
CA GLY A 148 -18.76 -7.51 -6.51
C GLY A 148 -17.80 -8.43 -7.26
N PHE A 149 -16.70 -8.83 -6.61
CA PHE A 149 -15.72 -9.79 -7.12
C PHE A 149 -15.60 -10.98 -6.18
N ALA A 150 -15.30 -12.14 -6.76
CA ALA A 150 -14.96 -13.35 -6.04
C ALA A 150 -13.52 -13.75 -6.31
N LEU A 151 -12.84 -14.21 -5.27
CA LEU A 151 -11.49 -14.75 -5.32
C LEU A 151 -11.51 -16.24 -5.63
N TYR A 152 -10.58 -16.68 -6.47
CA TYR A 152 -10.41 -18.08 -6.86
C TYR A 152 -8.94 -18.49 -6.78
N GLU A 153 -8.71 -19.72 -6.31
CA GLU A 153 -7.39 -20.34 -6.27
C GLU A 153 -7.08 -20.99 -7.62
N LEU A 154 -6.03 -20.52 -8.31
CA LEU A 154 -5.65 -21.05 -9.63
C LEU A 154 -4.38 -21.93 -9.55
N GLY A 155 -3.96 -22.29 -8.34
CA GLY A 155 -2.78 -23.12 -8.07
C GLY A 155 -1.72 -22.29 -7.38
N SER A 156 -0.72 -21.82 -8.14
CA SER A 156 0.38 -21.00 -7.59
C SER A 156 0.04 -19.50 -7.51
N TYR A 157 -1.12 -19.09 -8.01
CA TYR A 157 -1.57 -17.70 -8.03
C TYR A 157 -3.10 -17.63 -7.92
N PRO A 158 -3.67 -16.52 -7.40
CA PRO A 158 -5.10 -16.31 -7.38
C PRO A 158 -5.61 -15.58 -8.62
N GLY A 159 -6.92 -15.64 -8.85
CA GLY A 159 -7.59 -14.74 -9.78
C GLY A 159 -8.94 -14.28 -9.25
N ILE A 160 -9.30 -13.03 -9.52
CA ILE A 160 -10.65 -12.53 -9.25
C ILE A 160 -11.50 -12.53 -10.51
N LYS A 161 -12.82 -12.70 -10.32
CA LYS A 161 -13.81 -12.40 -11.36
C LYS A 161 -15.11 -11.81 -10.79
N PRO A 162 -15.88 -11.07 -11.60
CA PRO A 162 -17.15 -10.51 -11.17
C PRO A 162 -18.09 -11.59 -10.63
N LYS A 163 -18.60 -11.38 -9.41
CA LYS A 163 -19.61 -12.21 -8.76
C LYS A 163 -20.42 -11.34 -7.80
N LYS A 164 -21.73 -11.24 -8.05
CA LYS A 164 -22.64 -10.46 -7.19
C LYS A 164 -22.57 -10.97 -5.74
N LYS A 165 -22.62 -10.04 -4.77
CA LYS A 165 -22.60 -10.32 -3.33
C LYS A 165 -21.33 -11.02 -2.82
N ALA A 166 -20.25 -11.03 -3.61
CA ALA A 166 -18.95 -11.49 -3.16
C ALA A 166 -18.05 -10.29 -2.82
N MET A 167 -17.01 -10.56 -2.04
CA MET A 167 -16.02 -9.58 -1.61
C MET A 167 -14.62 -10.21 -1.64
N VAL A 168 -13.62 -9.39 -1.95
CA VAL A 168 -12.21 -9.75 -1.95
C VAL A 168 -11.46 -8.85 -0.97
N LEU A 169 -10.71 -9.45 -0.06
CA LEU A 169 -9.74 -8.77 0.79
C LEU A 169 -8.39 -8.64 0.10
N GLY A 170 -7.77 -7.48 0.26
CA GLY A 170 -6.47 -7.20 -0.30
C GLY A 170 -5.82 -5.97 0.33
N GLU A 171 -4.85 -5.42 -0.37
CA GLU A 171 -4.06 -4.25 0.03
C GLU A 171 -4.08 -3.21 -1.09
N LEU A 172 -4.02 -1.94 -0.71
CA LEU A 172 -3.94 -0.80 -1.61
C LEU A 172 -2.51 -0.24 -1.62
N TYR A 173 -1.92 -0.12 -2.80
CA TYR A 173 -0.60 0.46 -3.00
C TYR A 173 -0.66 1.62 -3.97
N ILE A 174 0.06 2.69 -3.66
CA ILE A 174 0.37 3.73 -4.64
C ILE A 174 1.68 3.34 -5.31
N VAL A 175 1.64 3.21 -6.63
CA VAL A 175 2.79 2.84 -7.45
C VAL A 175 3.08 3.92 -8.48
N ASP A 176 4.36 4.12 -8.80
CA ASP A 176 4.74 4.96 -9.93
C ASP A 176 4.50 4.24 -11.27
N GLN A 177 4.53 5.00 -12.37
CA GLN A 177 4.32 4.48 -13.72
C GLN A 177 5.27 3.33 -14.06
N ARG A 178 6.54 3.42 -13.64
CA ARG A 178 7.55 2.37 -13.91
C ARG A 178 7.22 1.06 -13.20
N THR A 179 6.74 1.13 -11.96
CA THR A 179 6.32 -0.02 -11.18
C THR A 179 5.05 -0.60 -11.77
N LEU A 180 4.09 0.24 -12.16
CA LEU A 180 2.87 -0.17 -12.83
C LEU A 180 3.13 -0.99 -14.11
N GLU A 181 4.07 -0.55 -14.96
CA GLU A 181 4.49 -1.30 -16.15
C GLU A 181 5.18 -2.63 -15.84
N ARG A 182 5.91 -2.71 -14.71
CA ARG A 182 6.52 -3.97 -14.26
C ARG A 182 5.44 -4.96 -13.81
N LEU A 183 4.39 -4.47 -13.13
CA LEU A 183 3.24 -5.27 -12.74
C LEU A 183 2.48 -5.78 -13.98
N ASP A 184 2.29 -4.93 -15.01
CA ASP A 184 1.65 -5.33 -16.27
C ASP A 184 2.36 -6.52 -16.92
N ARG A 185 3.69 -6.50 -16.93
CA ARG A 185 4.49 -7.59 -17.49
C ARG A 185 4.41 -8.86 -16.64
N LEU A 186 4.41 -8.73 -15.31
CA LEU A 186 4.29 -9.86 -14.40
C LEU A 186 2.94 -10.57 -14.55
N GLU A 187 1.86 -9.79 -14.49
CA GLU A 187 0.48 -10.29 -14.56
C GLU A 187 0.05 -10.62 -15.99
N GLY A 188 0.88 -10.32 -16.99
CA GLY A 188 0.54 -10.55 -18.40
C GLY A 188 -0.72 -9.79 -18.81
N ASN A 189 -0.79 -8.49 -18.50
CA ASN A 189 -1.93 -7.63 -18.82
C ASN A 189 -2.31 -7.74 -20.32
N GLY A 190 -3.60 -7.90 -20.60
CA GLY A 190 -4.16 -8.14 -21.92
C GLY A 190 -4.14 -9.61 -22.37
N THR A 191 -3.39 -10.48 -21.70
CA THR A 191 -3.27 -11.91 -22.05
C THR A 191 -3.81 -12.85 -20.97
N LEU A 192 -3.29 -12.77 -19.75
CA LEU A 192 -3.69 -13.61 -18.62
C LEU A 192 -4.67 -12.89 -17.69
N TYR A 193 -4.40 -11.62 -17.42
CA TYR A 193 -5.26 -10.72 -16.67
C TYR A 193 -5.59 -9.49 -17.51
N ASP A 194 -6.70 -8.83 -17.21
CA ASP A 194 -7.00 -7.48 -17.68
C ASP A 194 -6.90 -6.51 -16.49
N ARG A 195 -6.11 -5.44 -16.64
CA ARG A 195 -6.14 -4.36 -15.66
C ARG A 195 -7.38 -3.50 -15.86
N VAL A 196 -8.15 -3.30 -14.80
CA VAL A 196 -9.41 -2.54 -14.82
C VAL A 196 -9.51 -1.62 -13.61
N ASP A 197 -10.22 -0.51 -13.77
CA ASP A 197 -10.56 0.38 -12.66
C ASP A 197 -11.70 -0.22 -11.82
N VAL A 198 -11.56 -0.15 -10.51
CA VAL A 198 -12.49 -0.68 -9.51
C VAL A 198 -12.62 0.27 -8.33
N GLU A 199 -13.79 0.25 -7.71
CA GLU A 199 -14.07 0.96 -6.47
C GLU A 199 -13.71 0.06 -5.28
N VAL A 200 -12.79 0.52 -4.42
CA VAL A 200 -12.28 -0.25 -3.28
C VAL A 200 -12.52 0.51 -1.99
N LEU A 201 -13.14 -0.15 -1.01
CA LEU A 201 -13.29 0.39 0.32
C LEU A 201 -11.99 0.17 1.11
N GLY A 202 -11.24 1.25 1.34
CA GLY A 202 -10.05 1.26 2.19
C GLY A 202 -10.38 1.54 3.66
N HIS A 203 -9.47 1.14 4.54
CA HIS A 203 -9.56 1.45 5.97
C HIS A 203 -9.21 2.94 6.25
N PRO A 204 -9.90 3.65 7.18
CA PRO A 204 -10.97 3.17 8.06
C PRO A 204 -12.36 3.12 7.43
N SER A 205 -12.68 3.93 6.41
CA SER A 205 -13.97 3.89 5.67
C SER A 205 -13.97 4.82 4.43
N HIS A 206 -12.84 4.96 3.73
CA HIS A 206 -12.79 5.78 2.52
C HIS A 206 -12.80 4.90 1.28
N THR A 207 -13.53 5.33 0.26
CA THR A 207 -13.66 4.59 -0.99
C THR A 207 -12.74 5.20 -2.03
N TYR A 208 -11.86 4.39 -2.59
CA TYR A 208 -10.90 4.83 -3.60
C TYR A 208 -11.20 4.22 -4.97
N MET A 209 -10.93 4.99 -6.02
CA MET A 209 -10.79 4.45 -7.37
C MET A 209 -9.39 3.86 -7.53
N ALA A 210 -9.30 2.55 -7.70
CA ALA A 210 -8.04 1.83 -7.83
C ALA A 210 -8.04 0.94 -9.07
N GLN A 211 -6.86 0.61 -9.56
CA GLN A 211 -6.69 -0.40 -10.61
C GLN A 211 -6.46 -1.77 -10.00
N THR A 212 -7.02 -2.81 -10.60
CA THR A 212 -6.75 -4.19 -10.21
C THR A 212 -6.65 -5.10 -11.43
N TYR A 213 -6.07 -6.28 -11.26
CA TYR A 213 -5.92 -7.27 -12.32
C TYR A 213 -7.06 -8.30 -12.22
N VAL A 214 -7.88 -8.44 -13.26
CA VAL A 214 -8.98 -9.42 -13.31
C VAL A 214 -8.59 -10.58 -14.21
N TYR A 215 -8.70 -11.81 -13.71
CA TYR A 215 -8.28 -12.99 -14.45
C TYR A 215 -9.13 -13.20 -15.70
N LYS A 216 -8.53 -13.47 -16.86
CA LYS A 216 -9.24 -13.65 -18.13
C LYS A 216 -9.71 -15.08 -18.36
N GLY A 217 -8.93 -16.06 -17.88
CA GLY A 217 -9.18 -17.47 -18.13
C GLY A 217 -10.49 -18.01 -17.53
N ARG A 218 -10.78 -19.28 -17.84
CA ARG A 218 -11.93 -19.99 -17.30
C ARG A 218 -11.68 -20.37 -15.84
N ILE A 219 -12.73 -20.30 -15.04
CA ILE A 219 -12.70 -20.60 -13.60
C ILE A 219 -13.59 -21.81 -13.35
N LYS A 220 -13.13 -22.72 -12.48
CA LYS A 220 -13.94 -23.81 -11.94
C LYS A 220 -14.56 -23.36 -10.60
N ALA A 221 -15.83 -23.70 -10.38
CA ALA A 221 -16.54 -23.27 -9.17
C ALA A 221 -15.87 -23.78 -7.87
N ASP A 222 -15.27 -24.97 -7.92
CA ASP A 222 -14.57 -25.61 -6.79
C ASP A 222 -13.34 -24.83 -6.31
N ASN A 223 -12.83 -23.91 -7.13
CA ASN A 223 -11.67 -23.08 -6.80
C ASN A 223 -12.04 -21.82 -6.01
N PHE A 224 -13.32 -21.60 -5.70
CA PHE A 224 -13.76 -20.40 -4.98
C PHE A 224 -13.17 -20.32 -3.58
N VAL A 225 -12.59 -19.17 -3.23
CA VAL A 225 -12.04 -18.89 -1.91
C VAL A 225 -13.09 -18.14 -1.07
N PRO A 226 -13.72 -18.78 -0.07
CA PRO A 226 -14.72 -18.12 0.76
C PRO A 226 -14.07 -17.09 1.67
N MET A 227 -14.87 -16.12 2.12
CA MET A 227 -14.41 -14.98 2.92
C MET A 227 -13.59 -15.36 4.17
N LYS A 228 -13.94 -16.47 4.84
CA LYS A 228 -13.21 -16.98 6.01
C LYS A 228 -11.75 -17.39 5.71
N ASP A 229 -11.50 -17.81 4.47
CA ASP A 229 -10.20 -18.30 3.99
C ASP A 229 -9.43 -17.20 3.25
N GLN A 230 -9.94 -15.97 3.24
CA GLN A 230 -9.25 -14.78 2.73
C GLN A 230 -8.46 -14.07 3.86
N PRO A 231 -7.40 -13.31 3.52
CA PRO A 231 -6.87 -13.04 2.17
C PRO A 231 -6.17 -14.27 1.55
N TRP A 232 -5.81 -14.19 0.27
CA TRP A 232 -5.16 -15.29 -0.44
C TRP A 232 -3.92 -15.81 0.29
N GLY A 233 -3.75 -17.14 0.30
CA GLY A 233 -2.64 -17.82 0.97
C GLY A 233 -2.72 -17.81 2.50
N LYS A 234 -3.85 -17.42 3.10
CA LYS A 234 -4.09 -17.60 4.54
C LYS A 234 -4.08 -19.11 4.85
N LEU A 235 -3.30 -19.50 5.86
CA LEU A 235 -3.30 -20.88 6.36
C LEU A 235 -4.71 -21.22 6.85
N LYS A 236 -5.26 -22.33 6.35
CA LYS A 236 -6.58 -22.80 6.76
C LYS A 236 -6.48 -23.43 8.14
N GLU A 237 -7.55 -23.40 8.94
CA GLU A 237 -7.59 -24.10 10.23
C GLU A 237 -7.30 -25.61 10.10
N THR A 238 -7.56 -26.18 8.92
CA THR A 238 -7.23 -27.57 8.58
C THR A 238 -5.75 -27.82 8.31
N ASP A 239 -4.96 -26.77 8.09
CA ASP A 239 -3.52 -26.86 7.81
C ASP A 239 -2.69 -26.93 9.10
N PHE A 240 -3.34 -26.76 10.26
CA PHE A 240 -2.70 -26.93 11.55
C PHE A 240 -2.59 -28.42 11.88
N VAL A 241 -1.38 -28.83 12.27
CA VAL A 241 -1.12 -30.18 12.78
C VAL A 241 -1.07 -30.13 14.29
N TRP A 242 -1.73 -31.08 14.95
CA TRP A 242 -1.58 -31.29 16.39
C TRP A 242 -0.12 -31.65 16.68
N TYR A 243 0.60 -30.71 17.29
CA TYR A 243 1.99 -30.90 17.70
C TYR A 243 2.03 -31.25 19.19
N ALA A 244 2.26 -32.52 19.50
CA ALA A 244 2.46 -32.96 20.87
C ALA A 244 3.86 -32.54 21.34
N CYS A 245 3.92 -31.45 22.10
CA CYS A 245 5.17 -30.97 22.69
C CYS A 245 5.63 -31.90 23.82
N TYR A 246 6.91 -32.25 23.83
CA TYR A 246 7.58 -32.88 24.96
C TYR A 246 8.96 -32.24 25.19
N GLY A 247 9.47 -32.35 26.41
CA GLY A 247 10.77 -31.81 26.79
C GLY A 247 10.89 -30.31 26.59
N SER A 248 11.98 -29.86 25.96
CA SER A 248 12.30 -28.43 25.82
C SER A 248 11.34 -27.64 24.93
N ASN A 249 10.49 -28.32 24.15
CA ASN A 249 9.47 -27.68 23.31
C ASN A 249 8.23 -27.23 24.11
N LEU A 250 8.19 -27.50 25.43
CA LEU A 250 7.21 -26.92 26.35
C LEU A 250 7.58 -25.49 26.79
N SER A 251 8.83 -25.07 26.61
CA SER A 251 9.28 -23.74 27.04
C SER A 251 8.82 -22.67 26.05
N ARG A 252 7.86 -21.84 26.49
CA ARG A 252 7.27 -20.73 25.72
C ARG A 252 8.30 -19.66 25.34
N GLU A 253 9.31 -19.45 26.17
CA GLU A 253 10.39 -18.46 25.98
C GLU A 253 11.21 -18.72 24.71
N ARG A 254 11.24 -19.96 24.21
CA ARG A 254 11.98 -20.31 22.98
C ARG A 254 11.25 -19.94 21.69
N PHE A 255 9.96 -19.64 21.76
CA PHE A 255 9.11 -19.39 20.58
C PHE A 255 8.71 -17.93 20.40
N ILE A 256 8.98 -17.08 21.38
CA ILE A 256 8.72 -15.64 21.31
C ILE A 256 10.04 -14.96 20.96
N LYS A 257 10.14 -14.40 19.75
CA LYS A 257 11.22 -13.48 19.33
C LYS A 257 10.73 -12.05 19.40
#